data_AF-A0A972SBF0-F1
#
_entry.id   AF-A0A972SBF0-F1
#
_cell.length_a   1.000
_cell.length_b   1.000
_cell.length_c   1.000
_cell.angle_alpha   90.00
_cell.angle_beta   90.00
_cell.angle_gamma   90.00
#
_symmetry.space_group_name_H-M   'P 1'
#
loop_
_entity.id
_entity.type
_entity.pdbx_description
1 polymer ?
#
loop_
_entity_poly.entity_id
_entity_poly.type
_entity_poly.pdbx_seq_one_letter_code
_entity_poly.pdbx_strand_id
1 'polypeptide(L)'
;MAKPRPVVALVGRPNVGKSTLFNRLAGERLAVVDAVPGTTRDRLVAETEWNGVVFDVVDTGGIDPTGVTAPGKKPLSVGSAQFIDEIRRQAQMAVQDADAVLFLVDVESGVTPADREVADILRRYQRQRDGKPFPPIILAVNKCDTVARFAEAAQFYELGLGEPHPISAQHGTGVGDLLDALVEVLPPAPPVDEDDESVAIAIVGKPNVGKSSLLNRLLGEERSIVSPIPGTTRDAVDTHLTYDGTPITLIDTAGIRRRGRIEPGVEKYSVLRSFRAIRRADVALLVLDATTPISAQDAHIAGFVLEAWKSVVVVVNKWDAVEKDTYTMQQYVDEIRQKLHFLDYVPILFVSAKTGQRVHKILPTALQVNEARLTRLPTSYVNRILREAQDRHPPPTKGGRMLKIYFGSQVSVAPPTFVLQVNDPKLMHFTYLRYLENRIREAHPFPGTPIRLVLRKKNK
;
A
#
# COMPACT_ATOMS: atom_id res chain seq x y z
N MET A 1 -2.02 17.56 0.46
CA MET A 1 -1.64 16.12 0.56
C MET A 1 -2.84 15.24 0.91
N ALA A 2 -2.81 13.93 0.63
CA ALA A 2 -3.87 13.02 1.08
C ALA A 2 -3.80 12.86 2.62
N LYS A 3 -4.93 12.98 3.32
CA LYS A 3 -4.99 12.79 4.78
C LYS A 3 -4.41 11.43 5.17
N PRO A 4 -3.48 11.35 6.15
CA PRO A 4 -3.06 10.07 6.72
C PRO A 4 -4.29 9.36 7.25
N ARG A 5 -4.45 8.08 6.89
CA ARG A 5 -5.57 7.27 7.35
C ARG A 5 -5.13 6.34 8.46
N PRO A 6 -5.99 6.08 9.46
CA PRO A 6 -5.73 5.03 10.43
C PRO A 6 -5.59 3.68 9.73
N VAL A 7 -4.68 2.85 10.24
CA VAL A 7 -4.46 1.49 9.76
C VAL A 7 -5.01 0.50 10.80
N VAL A 8 -5.89 -0.38 10.38
CA VAL A 8 -6.51 -1.43 11.20
C VAL A 8 -5.96 -2.77 10.77
N ALA A 9 -5.32 -3.49 11.68
CA ALA A 9 -4.76 -4.82 11.38
C ALA A 9 -5.74 -5.92 11.81
N LEU A 10 -6.09 -6.80 10.87
CA LEU A 10 -6.84 -8.04 11.14
C LEU A 10 -5.89 -9.12 11.61
N VAL A 11 -6.00 -9.53 12.86
CA VAL A 11 -5.15 -10.58 13.47
C VAL A 11 -6.03 -11.75 13.88
N GLY A 12 -5.49 -12.96 13.88
CA GLY A 12 -6.20 -14.15 14.33
C GLY A 12 -5.56 -15.41 13.76
N ARG A 13 -5.85 -16.57 14.35
CA ARG A 13 -5.36 -17.84 13.79
C ARG A 13 -5.95 -18.09 12.39
N PRO A 14 -5.34 -18.94 11.55
CA PRO A 14 -5.94 -19.38 10.29
C PRO A 14 -7.36 -19.93 10.44
N ASN A 15 -8.16 -19.78 9.37
CA ASN A 15 -9.54 -20.28 9.26
C ASN A 15 -10.60 -19.68 10.20
N VAL A 16 -10.27 -18.67 11.01
CA VAL A 16 -11.27 -17.89 11.80
C VAL A 16 -12.14 -16.96 10.95
N GLY A 17 -11.87 -16.86 9.63
CA GLY A 17 -12.63 -16.01 8.71
C GLY A 17 -12.08 -14.59 8.50
N LYS A 18 -10.79 -14.35 8.77
CA LYS A 18 -10.10 -13.08 8.47
C LYS A 18 -10.33 -12.59 7.05
N SER A 19 -10.05 -13.43 6.05
CA SER A 19 -10.20 -13.04 4.65
C SER A 19 -11.67 -12.83 4.25
N THR A 20 -12.61 -13.52 4.90
CA THR A 20 -14.05 -13.28 4.70
C THR A 20 -14.44 -11.90 5.20
N LEU A 21 -14.00 -11.52 6.41
CA LEU A 21 -14.25 -10.19 6.95
C LEU A 21 -13.53 -9.12 6.12
N PHE A 22 -12.25 -9.32 5.79
CA PHE A 22 -11.47 -8.43 4.94
C PHE A 22 -12.19 -8.13 3.61
N ASN A 23 -12.64 -9.17 2.90
CA ASN A 23 -13.34 -9.00 1.62
C ASN A 23 -14.67 -8.26 1.78
N ARG A 24 -15.37 -8.46 2.90
CA ARG A 24 -16.58 -7.70 3.21
C ARG A 24 -16.27 -6.22 3.40
N LEU A 25 -15.29 -5.89 4.24
CA LEU A 25 -14.86 -4.51 4.50
C LEU A 25 -14.32 -3.84 3.22
N ALA A 26 -13.60 -4.58 2.38
CA ALA A 26 -13.09 -4.10 1.10
C ALA A 26 -14.19 -3.87 0.04
N GLY A 27 -15.33 -4.56 0.16
CA GLY A 27 -16.38 -4.64 -0.85
C GLY A 27 -17.45 -3.55 -0.78
N GLU A 28 -17.52 -2.78 0.30
CA GLU A 28 -18.56 -1.76 0.49
C GLU A 28 -18.42 -0.55 -0.46
N ARG A 29 -17.26 -0.37 -1.10
CA ARG A 29 -17.09 0.55 -2.24
C ARG A 29 -17.22 -0.14 -3.59
N LEU A 30 -18.44 -0.51 -3.97
CA LEU A 30 -18.77 -0.81 -5.37
C LEU A 30 -19.00 0.49 -6.16
N ALA A 31 -17.90 1.14 -6.54
CA ALA A 31 -17.89 2.16 -7.59
C ALA A 31 -16.62 2.04 -8.45
N VAL A 32 -16.69 1.13 -9.43
CA VAL A 32 -15.91 1.12 -10.70
C VAL A 32 -14.44 1.54 -10.54
N VAL A 33 -13.62 0.64 -10.00
CA VAL A 33 -12.18 0.64 -10.29
C VAL A 33 -11.88 -0.78 -10.75
N ASP A 34 -11.80 -0.96 -12.07
CA ASP A 34 -11.35 -2.22 -12.66
C ASP A 34 -9.95 -2.53 -12.09
N ALA A 35 -9.77 -3.78 -11.67
CA ALA A 35 -8.50 -4.27 -11.18
C ALA A 35 -7.39 -3.95 -12.19
N VAL A 36 -6.24 -3.44 -11.73
CA VAL A 36 -5.06 -3.35 -12.60
C VAL A 36 -4.63 -4.79 -12.89
N PRO A 37 -4.69 -5.26 -14.16
CA PRO A 37 -4.25 -6.61 -14.45
C PRO A 37 -2.74 -6.71 -14.18
N GLY A 38 -2.26 -7.81 -13.60
CA GLY A 38 -0.85 -7.98 -13.27
C GLY A 38 -0.47 -7.72 -11.80
N THR A 39 -1.37 -7.17 -10.99
CA THR A 39 -1.24 -7.22 -9.52
C THR A 39 -1.78 -8.56 -9.02
N THR A 40 -1.08 -9.21 -8.09
CA THR A 40 -1.58 -10.43 -7.44
C THR A 40 -2.95 -10.15 -6.80
N ARG A 41 -3.85 -11.14 -6.86
CA ARG A 41 -5.20 -11.05 -6.25
C ARG A 41 -5.18 -10.92 -4.72
N ASP A 42 -4.01 -11.06 -4.12
CA ASP A 42 -3.79 -10.96 -2.69
C ASP A 42 -3.82 -9.47 -2.29
N ARG A 43 -5.01 -8.88 -2.27
CA ARG A 43 -5.21 -7.56 -1.66
C ARG A 43 -4.90 -7.71 -0.18
N LEU A 44 -3.74 -7.22 0.23
CA LEU A 44 -3.31 -7.24 1.62
C LEU A 44 -3.84 -6.05 2.39
N VAL A 45 -4.24 -4.99 1.68
CA VAL A 45 -4.78 -3.76 2.24
C VAL A 45 -6.03 -3.37 1.46
N ALA A 46 -7.05 -2.89 2.17
CA ALA A 46 -8.27 -2.36 1.58
C ALA A 46 -8.69 -1.06 2.27
N GLU A 47 -9.13 -0.09 1.47
CA GLU A 47 -9.76 1.13 2.00
C GLU A 47 -11.20 0.79 2.43
N THR A 48 -11.54 1.13 3.66
CA THR A 48 -12.89 1.00 4.25
C THR A 48 -13.38 2.36 4.71
N GLU A 49 -14.68 2.60 4.62
CA GLU A 49 -15.33 3.81 5.11
C GLU A 49 -16.54 3.41 5.94
N TRP A 50 -16.61 3.91 7.18
CA TRP A 50 -17.73 3.67 8.07
C TRP A 50 -18.05 4.95 8.85
N ASN A 51 -19.31 5.37 8.88
CA ASN A 51 -19.77 6.62 9.52
C ASN A 51 -18.92 7.86 9.16
N GLY A 52 -18.47 7.95 7.90
CA GLY A 52 -17.63 9.05 7.40
C GLY A 52 -16.16 8.98 7.81
N VAL A 53 -15.75 7.96 8.59
CA VAL A 53 -14.35 7.69 8.94
C VAL A 53 -13.77 6.73 7.91
N VAL A 54 -12.72 7.18 7.22
CA VAL A 54 -12.01 6.37 6.21
C VAL A 54 -10.72 5.83 6.82
N PHE A 55 -10.55 4.52 6.79
CA PHE A 55 -9.39 3.82 7.33
C PHE A 55 -8.95 2.69 6.39
N ASP A 56 -7.72 2.21 6.57
CA ASP A 56 -7.21 1.07 5.82
C ASP A 56 -7.25 -0.19 6.68
N VAL A 57 -7.83 -1.26 6.16
CA VAL A 57 -7.82 -2.58 6.78
C VAL A 57 -6.72 -3.42 6.16
N VAL A 58 -5.95 -4.12 6.98
CA VAL A 58 -4.82 -4.94 6.55
C VAL A 58 -5.00 -6.38 7.00
N ASP A 59 -4.94 -7.35 6.08
CA ASP A 59 -4.92 -8.78 6.43
C ASP A 59 -3.48 -9.21 6.75
N THR A 60 -3.16 -9.39 8.05
CA THR A 60 -1.81 -9.81 8.45
C THR A 60 -1.47 -11.22 8.01
N GLY A 61 -2.47 -12.05 7.71
CA GLY A 61 -2.30 -13.41 7.22
C GLY A 61 -1.72 -13.50 5.80
N GLY A 62 -2.02 -12.51 4.95
CA GLY A 62 -1.51 -12.47 3.58
C GLY A 62 -0.14 -11.80 3.43
N ILE A 63 0.35 -11.10 4.47
CA ILE A 63 1.62 -10.35 4.44
C ILE A 63 2.85 -11.26 4.60
N ASP A 64 2.68 -12.56 4.90
CA ASP A 64 3.82 -13.45 5.17
C ASP A 64 4.77 -13.58 3.95
N PRO A 65 6.00 -13.04 4.04
CA PRO A 65 6.98 -13.08 2.95
C PRO A 65 7.60 -14.46 2.71
N THR A 66 7.26 -15.49 3.51
CA THR A 66 7.80 -16.85 3.33
C THR A 66 7.19 -17.62 2.15
N GLY A 67 6.20 -17.05 1.46
CA GLY A 67 5.69 -17.57 0.18
C GLY A 67 4.96 -18.92 0.31
N VAL A 68 4.30 -19.17 1.44
CA VAL A 68 3.61 -20.45 1.70
C VAL A 68 2.29 -20.57 0.92
N THR A 69 1.84 -19.52 0.23
CA THR A 69 0.69 -19.55 -0.70
C THR A 69 1.06 -19.93 -2.14
N ALA A 70 2.28 -20.43 -2.40
CA ALA A 70 2.57 -21.07 -3.67
C ALA A 70 1.69 -22.34 -3.83
N PRO A 71 0.99 -22.54 -4.96
CA PRO A 71 0.17 -23.71 -5.17
C PRO A 71 1.04 -24.97 -5.11
N GLY A 72 0.83 -25.82 -4.10
CA GLY A 72 1.50 -27.13 -3.97
C GLY A 72 2.18 -27.44 -2.63
N LYS A 73 2.25 -26.52 -1.65
CA LYS A 73 2.68 -26.89 -0.29
C LYS A 73 1.49 -27.33 0.57
N LYS A 74 1.62 -28.50 1.21
CA LYS A 74 0.61 -29.04 2.14
C LYS A 74 0.36 -28.02 3.26
N PRO A 75 -0.90 -27.78 3.68
CA PRO A 75 -1.20 -26.96 4.85
C PRO A 75 -0.38 -27.48 6.04
N LEU A 76 0.42 -26.59 6.66
CA LEU A 76 1.09 -26.91 7.91
C LEU A 76 0.01 -27.28 8.94
N SER A 77 0.24 -28.35 9.70
CA SER A 77 -0.69 -28.74 10.76
C SER A 77 -0.79 -27.61 11.79
N VAL A 78 -2.02 -27.37 12.27
CA VAL A 78 -2.44 -26.28 13.20
C VAL A 78 -1.67 -26.28 14.54
N GLY A 79 -0.83 -27.30 14.80
CA GLY A 79 -0.01 -27.43 16.01
C GLY A 79 1.51 -27.49 15.77
N SER A 80 2.02 -27.20 14.57
CA SER A 80 3.47 -27.19 14.33
C SER A 80 4.14 -25.95 14.96
N ALA A 81 5.35 -26.08 15.50
CA ALA A 81 6.08 -24.95 16.11
C ALA A 81 6.26 -23.74 15.15
N GLN A 82 6.35 -24.02 13.84
CA GLN A 82 6.46 -23.01 12.80
C GLN A 82 5.18 -22.17 12.64
N PHE A 83 4.01 -22.76 12.89
CA PHE A 83 2.69 -22.09 12.82
C PHE A 83 2.49 -21.08 13.95
N ILE A 84 2.88 -21.47 15.17
CA ILE A 84 2.84 -20.60 16.34
C ILE A 84 3.77 -19.39 16.15
N ASP A 85 4.96 -19.63 15.62
CA ASP A 85 5.89 -18.54 15.31
C ASP A 85 5.32 -17.57 14.26
N GLU A 86 4.61 -18.06 13.24
CA GLU A 86 3.98 -17.21 12.23
C GLU A 86 2.88 -16.31 12.83
N ILE A 87 1.97 -16.90 13.60
CA ILE A 87 0.88 -16.19 14.27
C ILE A 87 1.42 -15.13 15.24
N ARG A 88 2.44 -15.51 16.03
CA ARG A 88 3.12 -14.61 16.97
C ARG A 88 3.69 -13.39 16.27
N ARG A 89 4.31 -13.61 15.10
CA ARG A 89 4.89 -12.55 14.28
C ARG A 89 3.83 -11.61 13.72
N GLN A 90 2.71 -12.15 13.23
CA GLN A 90 1.58 -11.34 12.76
C GLN A 90 1.00 -10.45 13.86
N ALA A 91 0.82 -11.00 15.06
CA ALA A 91 0.34 -10.25 16.22
C ALA A 91 1.33 -9.13 16.63
N GLN A 92 2.63 -9.42 16.67
CA GLN A 92 3.65 -8.41 16.98
C GLN A 92 3.68 -7.28 15.95
N MET A 93 3.54 -7.58 14.66
CA MET A 93 3.44 -6.56 13.60
C MET A 93 2.27 -5.61 13.83
N ALA A 94 1.09 -6.19 14.03
CA ALA A 94 -0.14 -5.43 14.20
C ALA A 94 -0.03 -4.44 15.36
N VAL A 95 0.49 -4.88 16.51
CA VAL A 95 0.61 -4.03 17.70
C VAL A 95 1.66 -2.93 17.52
N GLN A 96 2.70 -3.17 16.74
CA GLN A 96 3.76 -2.17 16.54
C GLN A 96 3.39 -1.08 15.54
N ASP A 97 2.62 -1.46 14.50
CA ASP A 97 2.46 -0.67 13.28
C ASP A 97 0.98 -0.46 12.87
N ALA A 98 -0.01 -0.84 13.68
CA ALA A 98 -1.42 -0.48 13.45
C ALA A 98 -1.87 0.63 14.40
N ASP A 99 -2.97 1.29 14.04
CA ASP A 99 -3.67 2.28 14.85
C ASP A 99 -4.82 1.66 15.64
N ALA A 100 -5.30 0.49 15.21
CA ALA A 100 -6.16 -0.42 15.96
C ALA A 100 -5.90 -1.87 15.50
N VAL A 101 -6.14 -2.83 16.39
CA VAL A 101 -6.07 -4.26 16.06
C VAL A 101 -7.46 -4.85 16.19
N LEU A 102 -7.92 -5.54 15.16
CA LEU A 102 -9.18 -6.25 15.17
C LEU A 102 -8.86 -7.75 15.19
N PHE A 103 -8.95 -8.33 16.40
CA PHE A 103 -8.53 -9.70 16.68
C PHE A 103 -9.72 -10.65 16.51
N LEU A 104 -9.64 -11.50 15.50
CA LEU A 104 -10.66 -12.49 15.15
C LEU A 104 -10.39 -13.84 15.80
N VAL A 105 -11.44 -14.34 16.44
CA VAL A 105 -11.57 -15.72 16.92
C VAL A 105 -12.82 -16.34 16.28
N ASP A 106 -13.00 -17.66 16.35
CA ASP A 106 -14.24 -18.29 15.89
C ASP A 106 -14.98 -18.97 17.05
N VAL A 107 -16.30 -18.80 17.07
CA VAL A 107 -17.16 -19.37 18.13
C VAL A 107 -17.19 -20.90 18.06
N GLU A 108 -17.08 -21.47 16.86
CA GLU A 108 -17.19 -22.91 16.63
C GLU A 108 -16.11 -23.73 17.35
N SER A 109 -14.90 -23.19 17.46
CA SER A 109 -13.80 -23.88 18.16
C SER A 109 -13.65 -23.43 19.61
N GLY A 110 -14.41 -22.44 20.06
CA GLY A 110 -14.22 -21.79 21.36
C GLY A 110 -12.84 -21.13 21.51
N VAL A 111 -12.44 -20.87 22.76
CA VAL A 111 -11.13 -20.30 23.09
C VAL A 111 -10.02 -21.36 22.98
N THR A 112 -9.14 -21.22 21.99
CA THR A 112 -8.02 -22.15 21.79
C THR A 112 -6.72 -21.68 22.47
N PRO A 113 -5.73 -22.57 22.71
CA PRO A 113 -4.40 -22.16 23.19
C PRO A 113 -3.72 -21.13 22.29
N ALA A 114 -3.90 -21.22 20.96
CA ALA A 114 -3.35 -20.26 20.01
C ALA A 114 -4.00 -18.88 20.18
N ASP A 115 -5.30 -18.82 20.46
CA ASP A 115 -6.01 -17.55 20.71
C ASP A 115 -5.52 -16.88 22.01
N ARG A 116 -5.28 -17.68 23.06
CA ARG A 116 -4.68 -17.20 24.32
C ARG A 116 -3.28 -16.63 24.10
N GLU A 117 -2.45 -17.33 23.33
CA GLU A 117 -1.10 -16.89 23.02
C GLU A 117 -1.11 -15.57 22.22
N VAL A 118 -1.98 -15.45 21.22
CA VAL A 118 -2.14 -14.19 20.47
C VAL A 118 -2.58 -13.07 21.40
N ALA A 119 -3.60 -13.29 22.23
CA ALA A 119 -4.08 -12.30 23.18
C ALA A 119 -2.97 -11.84 24.14
N ASP A 120 -2.14 -12.76 24.64
CA ASP A 120 -0.99 -12.45 25.49
C ASP A 120 0.06 -11.60 24.78
N ILE A 121 0.36 -11.91 23.52
CA ILE A 121 1.28 -11.12 22.70
C ILE A 121 0.70 -9.72 22.47
N LEU A 122 -0.57 -9.63 22.07
CA LEU A 122 -1.21 -8.35 21.81
C LEU A 122 -1.15 -7.45 23.04
N ARG A 123 -1.50 -7.96 24.22
CA ARG A 123 -1.40 -7.21 25.50
C ARG A 123 0.02 -6.83 25.87
N ARG A 124 0.97 -7.77 25.79
CA ARG A 124 2.34 -7.57 26.26
C ARG A 124 3.08 -6.50 25.46
N TYR A 125 2.80 -6.41 24.15
CA TYR A 125 3.51 -5.51 23.25
C TYR A 125 2.80 -4.17 23.03
N GLN A 126 1.59 -3.98 23.59
CA GLN A 126 0.92 -2.68 23.59
C GLN A 126 1.82 -1.64 24.26
N ARG A 127 1.90 -0.48 23.64
CA ARG A 127 2.61 0.69 24.16
C ARG A 127 1.63 1.56 24.94
N GLN A 128 2.14 2.45 25.76
CA GLN A 128 1.32 3.49 26.38
C GLN A 128 1.28 4.71 25.46
N ARG A 129 0.09 5.21 25.16
CA ARG A 129 -0.16 6.47 24.46
C ARG A 129 -1.23 7.23 25.25
N ASP A 130 -0.91 8.44 25.69
CA ASP A 130 -1.81 9.27 26.49
C ASP A 130 -2.37 8.54 27.74
N GLY A 131 -1.53 7.70 28.37
CA GLY A 131 -1.89 6.91 29.55
C GLY A 131 -2.80 5.70 29.28
N LYS A 132 -3.06 5.35 28.01
CA LYS A 132 -3.87 4.20 27.61
C LYS A 132 -3.04 3.19 26.80
N PRO A 133 -3.38 1.88 26.86
CA PRO A 133 -2.80 0.88 25.97
C PRO A 133 -3.09 1.20 24.50
N PHE A 134 -2.05 1.12 23.66
CA PHE A 134 -2.11 1.41 22.23
C PHE A 134 -1.30 0.39 21.43
N PRO A 135 -1.78 -0.03 20.24
CA PRO A 135 -3.10 0.26 19.67
C PRO A 135 -4.25 -0.38 20.47
N PRO A 136 -5.46 0.19 20.47
CA PRO A 136 -6.64 -0.48 21.00
C PRO A 136 -6.85 -1.82 20.27
N ILE A 137 -7.31 -2.82 21.01
CA ILE A 137 -7.59 -4.16 20.50
C ILE A 137 -9.10 -4.39 20.63
N ILE A 138 -9.73 -4.76 19.52
CA ILE A 138 -11.15 -5.10 19.47
C ILE A 138 -11.28 -6.58 19.17
N LEU A 139 -11.96 -7.29 20.04
CA LEU A 139 -12.16 -8.73 19.94
C LEU A 139 -13.42 -9.03 19.13
N ALA A 140 -13.26 -9.62 17.96
CA ALA A 140 -14.37 -10.05 17.10
C ALA A 140 -14.53 -11.57 17.14
N VAL A 141 -15.68 -12.04 17.62
CA VAL A 141 -16.02 -13.47 17.68
C VAL A 141 -16.82 -13.83 16.44
N ASN A 142 -16.19 -14.49 15.47
CA ASN A 142 -16.77 -14.76 14.17
C ASN A 142 -17.53 -16.09 14.11
N LYS A 143 -18.32 -16.26 13.03
CA LYS A 143 -19.21 -17.42 12.76
C LYS A 143 -20.39 -17.54 13.73
N CYS A 144 -20.80 -16.43 14.34
CA CYS A 144 -22.02 -16.34 15.14
C CYS A 144 -23.24 -16.29 14.20
N ASP A 145 -23.55 -17.39 13.53
CA ASP A 145 -24.61 -17.43 12.50
C ASP A 145 -26.02 -17.65 13.09
N THR A 146 -26.11 -17.93 14.39
CA THR A 146 -27.36 -18.18 15.12
C THR A 146 -27.40 -17.43 16.44
N VAL A 147 -28.61 -17.19 16.97
CA VAL A 147 -28.80 -16.51 18.28
C VAL A 147 -28.09 -17.25 19.42
N ALA A 148 -28.08 -18.59 19.40
CA ALA A 148 -27.36 -19.39 20.38
C ALA A 148 -25.84 -19.10 20.34
N ARG A 149 -25.25 -19.06 19.13
CA ARG A 149 -23.84 -18.74 18.95
C ARG A 149 -23.49 -17.28 19.32
N PHE A 150 -24.43 -16.36 19.20
CA PHE A 150 -24.26 -14.99 19.70
C PHE A 150 -24.10 -14.98 21.23
N ALA A 151 -24.89 -15.76 21.96
CA ALA A 151 -24.78 -15.87 23.42
C ALA A 151 -23.47 -16.58 23.84
N GLU A 152 -23.01 -17.57 23.07
CA GLU A 152 -21.74 -18.27 23.32
C GLU A 152 -20.51 -17.36 23.23
N ALA A 153 -20.59 -16.20 22.58
CA ALA A 153 -19.48 -15.26 22.49
C ALA A 153 -19.02 -14.73 23.85
N ALA A 154 -19.87 -14.78 24.88
CA ALA A 154 -19.53 -14.39 26.25
C ALA A 154 -18.36 -15.21 26.83
N GLN A 155 -18.12 -16.46 26.37
CA GLN A 155 -16.97 -17.25 26.84
C GLN A 155 -15.62 -16.57 26.54
N PHE A 156 -15.56 -15.73 25.51
CA PHE A 156 -14.33 -15.10 25.05
C PHE A 156 -13.88 -13.92 25.93
N TYR A 157 -14.67 -13.52 26.94
CA TYR A 157 -14.18 -12.64 28.02
C TYR A 157 -12.93 -13.20 28.71
N GLU A 158 -12.74 -14.54 28.72
CA GLU A 158 -11.53 -15.20 29.25
C GLU A 158 -10.24 -14.67 28.60
N LEU A 159 -10.31 -14.20 27.36
CA LEU A 159 -9.14 -13.63 26.66
C LEU A 159 -8.70 -12.29 27.25
N GLY A 160 -9.51 -11.63 28.10
CA GLY A 160 -9.14 -10.42 28.83
C GLY A 160 -8.75 -9.24 27.92
N LEU A 161 -9.49 -9.06 26.82
CA LEU A 161 -9.28 -8.01 25.81
C LEU A 161 -10.45 -7.01 25.72
N GLY A 162 -11.32 -6.98 26.73
CA GLY A 162 -12.54 -6.16 26.73
C GLY A 162 -13.77 -6.94 26.26
N GLU A 163 -14.77 -6.21 25.76
CA GLU A 163 -16.04 -6.77 25.29
C GLU A 163 -15.85 -7.57 23.98
N PRO A 164 -16.29 -8.85 23.93
CA PRO A 164 -16.31 -9.61 22.69
C PRO A 164 -17.47 -9.16 21.81
N HIS A 165 -17.17 -8.80 20.56
CA HIS A 165 -18.16 -8.43 19.55
C HIS A 165 -18.52 -9.65 18.69
N PRO A 166 -19.71 -10.27 18.87
CA PRO A 166 -20.15 -11.39 18.06
C PRO A 166 -20.51 -10.94 16.64
N ILE A 167 -19.96 -11.61 15.63
CA ILE A 167 -20.19 -11.32 14.22
C ILE A 167 -20.41 -12.59 13.39
N SER A 168 -21.08 -12.42 12.26
CA SER A 168 -20.98 -13.32 11.12
C SER A 168 -20.40 -12.57 9.94
N ALA A 169 -19.11 -12.74 9.65
CA ALA A 169 -18.48 -12.13 8.49
C ALA A 169 -19.10 -12.63 7.16
N GLN A 170 -19.60 -13.86 7.14
CA GLN A 170 -20.26 -14.43 5.96
C GLN A 170 -21.61 -13.76 5.69
N HIS A 171 -22.44 -13.60 6.71
CA HIS A 171 -23.80 -13.07 6.57
C HIS A 171 -23.91 -11.55 6.78
N GLY A 172 -22.90 -10.93 7.40
CA GLY A 172 -22.83 -9.49 7.70
C GLY A 172 -23.41 -9.10 9.06
N THR A 173 -24.01 -10.03 9.80
CA THR A 173 -24.63 -9.77 11.11
C THR A 173 -23.58 -9.33 12.14
N GLY A 174 -23.87 -8.30 12.94
CA GLY A 174 -22.99 -7.77 14.00
C GLY A 174 -21.76 -6.99 13.50
N VAL A 175 -21.51 -6.96 12.18
CA VAL A 175 -20.35 -6.24 11.61
C VAL A 175 -20.51 -4.72 11.77
N GLY A 176 -21.73 -4.19 11.69
CA GLY A 176 -21.99 -2.77 11.92
C GLY A 176 -21.60 -2.32 13.33
N ASP A 177 -22.08 -3.03 14.35
CA ASP A 177 -21.78 -2.72 15.76
C ASP A 177 -20.26 -2.83 16.05
N LEU A 178 -19.60 -3.82 15.43
CA LEU A 178 -18.13 -3.96 15.49
C LEU A 178 -17.42 -2.74 14.87
N LEU A 179 -17.92 -2.24 13.74
CA LEU A 179 -17.35 -1.10 13.05
C LEU A 179 -17.62 0.22 13.79
N ASP A 180 -18.77 0.36 14.44
CA ASP A 180 -19.08 1.48 15.33
C ASP A 180 -18.06 1.55 16.48
N ALA A 181 -17.86 0.44 17.19
CA ALA A 181 -16.85 0.36 18.25
C ALA A 181 -15.42 0.61 17.73
N LEU A 182 -15.12 0.18 16.49
CA LEU A 182 -13.83 0.43 15.85
C LEU A 182 -13.58 1.91 15.59
N VAL A 183 -14.50 2.59 14.91
CA VAL A 183 -14.27 4.00 14.52
C VAL A 183 -14.22 4.94 15.72
N GLU A 184 -14.89 4.60 16.83
CA GLU A 184 -14.82 5.35 18.08
C GLU A 184 -13.41 5.38 18.71
N VAL A 185 -12.64 4.30 18.54
CA VAL A 185 -11.29 4.19 19.12
C VAL A 185 -10.16 4.56 18.16
N LEU A 186 -10.48 4.76 16.87
CA LEU A 186 -9.47 5.16 15.90
C LEU A 186 -8.93 6.56 16.23
N PRO A 187 -7.61 6.77 16.13
CA PRO A 187 -7.07 8.11 16.29
C PRO A 187 -7.65 9.03 15.20
N PRO A 188 -7.98 10.29 15.54
CA PRO A 188 -8.43 11.24 14.55
C PRO A 188 -7.35 11.41 13.47
N ALA A 189 -7.78 11.57 12.22
CA ALA A 189 -6.85 11.85 11.14
C ALA A 189 -6.04 13.11 11.49
N PRO A 190 -4.70 13.08 11.36
CA PRO A 190 -3.90 14.27 11.59
C PRO A 190 -4.40 15.39 10.66
N PRO A 191 -4.59 16.63 11.16
CA PRO A 191 -4.73 17.79 10.29
C PRO A 191 -3.59 17.80 9.29
N VAL A 192 -3.96 17.89 8.03
CA VAL A 192 -3.03 18.14 6.93
C VAL A 192 -2.67 19.60 7.03
N ASP A 193 -1.38 19.88 7.09
CA ASP A 193 -0.90 21.24 6.86
C ASP A 193 -1.16 21.56 5.39
N GLU A 194 -2.13 22.44 5.13
CA GLU A 194 -2.51 22.81 3.77
C GLU A 194 -1.45 23.74 3.14
N ASP A 195 -0.59 24.34 3.97
CA ASP A 195 0.48 25.25 3.56
C ASP A 195 1.83 24.54 3.32
N ASP A 196 1.91 23.22 3.55
CA ASP A 196 3.11 22.44 3.25
C ASP A 196 3.25 22.21 1.73
N GLU A 197 4.06 23.05 1.10
CA GLU A 197 4.41 22.97 -0.32
C GLU A 197 5.54 21.97 -0.63
N SER A 198 6.04 21.25 0.37
CA SER A 198 7.15 20.31 0.15
C SER A 198 6.72 19.07 -0.64
N VAL A 199 7.63 18.59 -1.49
CA VAL A 199 7.42 17.31 -2.17
C VAL A 199 7.69 16.17 -1.20
N ALA A 200 6.68 15.36 -0.88
CA ALA A 200 6.83 14.24 0.04
C ALA A 200 7.45 13.03 -0.69
N ILE A 201 8.63 12.58 -0.26
CA ILE A 201 9.36 11.47 -0.88
C ILE A 201 9.60 10.36 0.15
N ALA A 202 9.11 9.15 -0.13
CA ALA A 202 9.36 7.97 0.71
C ALA A 202 10.44 7.06 0.11
N ILE A 203 11.39 6.60 0.93
CA ILE A 203 12.37 5.58 0.54
C ILE A 203 11.86 4.21 0.99
N VAL A 204 11.42 3.39 0.04
CA VAL A 204 10.80 2.09 0.31
C VAL A 204 11.57 0.94 -0.33
N GLY A 205 11.33 -0.27 0.14
CA GLY A 205 12.03 -1.47 -0.30
C GLY A 205 12.30 -2.43 0.83
N LYS A 206 12.81 -3.61 0.51
CA LYS A 206 13.08 -4.66 1.50
C LYS A 206 14.13 -4.27 2.54
N PRO A 207 14.17 -4.95 3.70
CA PRO A 207 15.30 -4.84 4.61
C PRO A 207 16.64 -5.04 3.87
N ASN A 208 17.69 -4.36 4.33
CA ASN A 208 19.08 -4.56 3.86
C ASN A 208 19.40 -4.22 2.38
N VAL A 209 18.45 -3.68 1.62
CA VAL A 209 18.69 -3.13 0.25
C VAL A 209 19.52 -1.83 0.24
N GLY A 210 19.82 -1.28 1.42
CA GLY A 210 20.67 -0.09 1.56
C GLY A 210 19.90 1.25 1.66
N LYS A 211 18.63 1.24 2.08
CA LYS A 211 17.83 2.46 2.31
C LYS A 211 18.50 3.45 3.26
N SER A 212 19.08 2.99 4.37
CA SER A 212 19.75 3.85 5.36
C SER A 212 21.02 4.47 4.82
N SER A 213 21.82 3.70 4.09
CA SER A 213 22.99 4.22 3.38
C SER A 213 22.59 5.26 2.34
N LEU A 214 21.50 5.00 1.59
CA LEU A 214 20.99 5.91 0.58
C LEU A 214 20.49 7.22 1.20
N LEU A 215 19.70 7.15 2.27
CA LEU A 215 19.21 8.30 3.03
C LEU A 215 20.38 9.17 3.50
N ASN A 216 21.38 8.59 4.15
CA ASN A 216 22.54 9.35 4.63
C ASN A 216 23.31 10.02 3.50
N ARG A 217 23.41 9.34 2.34
CA ARG A 217 24.09 9.89 1.17
C ARG A 217 23.32 11.08 0.59
N LEU A 218 21.99 10.97 0.46
CA LEU A 218 21.11 12.05 -0.01
C LEU A 218 21.17 13.29 0.89
N LEU A 219 21.22 13.08 2.21
CA LEU A 219 21.33 14.16 3.20
C LEU A 219 22.72 14.81 3.23
N GLY A 220 23.75 14.14 2.71
CA GLY A 220 25.12 14.63 2.67
C GLY A 220 25.55 15.16 1.30
N GLU A 221 24.63 15.32 0.34
CA GLU A 221 24.93 15.98 -0.93
C GLU A 221 25.04 17.49 -0.74
N GLU A 222 25.98 18.13 -1.45
CA GLU A 222 26.25 19.58 -1.34
C GLU A 222 25.01 20.45 -1.60
N ARG A 223 24.08 19.96 -2.42
CA ARG A 223 22.84 20.66 -2.80
C ARG A 223 21.68 20.43 -1.84
N SER A 224 21.82 19.49 -0.90
CA SER A 224 20.81 19.16 0.08
C SER A 224 21.08 19.94 1.37
N ILE A 225 20.31 20.99 1.61
CA ILE A 225 20.40 21.74 2.87
C ILE A 225 19.34 21.19 3.82
N VAL A 226 19.77 20.57 4.91
CA VAL A 226 18.85 20.06 5.95
C VAL A 226 18.30 21.25 6.74
N SER A 227 16.98 21.38 6.73
CA SER A 227 16.32 22.46 7.47
C SER A 227 16.18 22.08 8.94
N PRO A 228 16.57 22.94 9.89
CA PRO A 228 16.42 22.64 11.30
C PRO A 228 15.01 22.83 11.82
N ILE A 229 14.02 23.28 11.00
CA ILE A 229 12.69 23.79 11.42
C ILE A 229 12.18 23.02 12.65
N PRO A 230 12.38 23.58 13.86
CA PRO A 230 11.81 23.06 15.08
C PRO A 230 10.43 23.70 15.20
N GLY A 231 9.34 22.96 14.95
CA GLY A 231 8.04 23.63 14.86
C GLY A 231 6.77 22.81 14.76
N THR A 232 6.80 21.52 14.39
CA THR A 232 5.60 20.69 14.45
C THR A 232 5.89 19.42 15.22
N THR A 233 5.37 19.34 16.44
CA THR A 233 5.42 18.18 17.35
C THR A 233 4.71 16.92 16.81
N ARG A 234 4.51 16.80 15.49
CA ARG A 234 3.62 15.78 14.92
C ARG A 234 4.32 14.52 14.44
N ASP A 235 5.50 14.61 13.84
CA ASP A 235 6.24 13.43 13.37
C ASP A 235 7.75 13.67 13.49
N ALA A 236 8.33 13.36 14.65
CA ALA A 236 9.79 13.36 14.91
C ALA A 236 10.59 12.32 14.10
N VAL A 237 10.01 11.85 12.99
CA VAL A 237 10.39 10.68 12.20
C VAL A 237 10.74 11.07 10.76
N ASP A 238 10.30 12.24 10.27
CA ASP A 238 10.58 12.70 8.91
C ASP A 238 11.80 13.63 8.84
N THR A 239 12.30 13.94 7.65
CA THR A 239 13.42 14.87 7.47
C THR A 239 13.12 15.87 6.37
N HIS A 240 13.16 17.16 6.73
CA HIS A 240 12.96 18.26 5.80
C HIS A 240 14.31 18.71 5.23
N LEU A 241 14.37 18.87 3.92
CA LEU A 241 15.53 19.40 3.21
C LEU A 241 15.09 20.28 2.04
N THR A 242 15.97 21.17 1.62
CA THR A 242 15.81 21.93 0.39
C THR A 242 16.82 21.42 -0.63
N TYR A 243 16.33 21.08 -1.84
CA TYR A 243 17.17 20.65 -2.96
C TYR A 243 16.98 21.61 -4.13
N ASP A 244 18.04 22.29 -4.56
CA ASP A 244 18.01 23.30 -5.64
C ASP A 244 16.82 24.29 -5.50
N GLY A 245 16.58 24.75 -4.27
CA GLY A 245 15.50 25.69 -3.93
C GLY A 245 14.11 25.07 -3.74
N THR A 246 13.93 23.78 -4.05
CA THR A 246 12.65 23.07 -3.89
C THR A 246 12.57 22.42 -2.50
N PRO A 247 11.54 22.70 -1.69
CA PRO A 247 11.34 22.05 -0.40
C PRO A 247 10.95 20.57 -0.59
N ILE A 248 11.59 19.68 0.15
CA ILE A 248 11.38 18.23 0.12
C ILE A 248 11.21 17.72 1.55
N THR A 249 10.24 16.84 1.74
CA THR A 249 10.07 16.10 2.99
C THR A 249 10.35 14.61 2.73
N LEU A 250 11.44 14.10 3.30
CA LEU A 250 11.73 12.68 3.30
C LEU A 250 10.91 11.99 4.40
N ILE A 251 10.06 11.05 4.00
CA ILE A 251 9.09 10.37 4.86
C ILE A 251 9.73 9.16 5.55
N ASP A 252 9.44 8.98 6.85
CA ASP A 252 9.82 7.85 7.71
C ASP A 252 11.35 7.60 7.78
N THR A 253 12.12 8.67 7.92
CA THR A 253 13.59 8.59 7.99
C THR A 253 14.08 8.01 9.32
N ALA A 254 13.38 8.22 10.44
CA ALA A 254 13.77 7.64 11.72
C ALA A 254 13.54 6.11 11.75
N GLY A 255 12.54 5.58 11.05
CA GLY A 255 12.37 4.13 10.85
C GLY A 255 13.56 3.53 10.10
N ILE A 256 14.07 4.23 9.10
CA ILE A 256 15.27 3.86 8.34
C ILE A 256 16.54 3.95 9.20
N ARG A 257 16.69 4.99 10.02
CA ARG A 257 17.86 5.19 10.90
C ARG A 257 17.93 4.21 12.06
N ARG A 258 16.78 3.85 12.67
CA ARG A 258 16.71 2.85 13.75
C ARG A 258 17.18 1.47 13.30
N ARG A 259 16.82 1.04 12.08
CA ARG A 259 17.25 -0.27 11.53
C ARG A 259 18.76 -0.40 11.33
N GLY A 260 19.45 0.70 10.99
CA GLY A 260 20.91 0.67 10.87
C GLY A 260 21.67 0.35 12.17
N ARG A 261 20.97 0.28 13.33
CA ARG A 261 21.55 0.03 14.65
C ARG A 261 20.99 -1.20 15.38
N ILE A 262 20.02 -1.93 14.82
CA ILE A 262 19.31 -3.03 15.52
C ILE A 262 19.86 -4.40 15.07
N GLU A 263 19.88 -5.37 16.01
CA GLU A 263 20.30 -6.75 15.76
C GLU A 263 19.41 -7.48 14.72
N PRO A 264 19.98 -8.42 13.94
CA PRO A 264 19.24 -9.20 12.95
C PRO A 264 18.13 -10.03 13.61
N GLY A 265 16.86 -9.76 13.28
CA GLY A 265 15.73 -10.60 13.74
C GLY A 265 14.39 -9.88 13.84
N VAL A 266 14.41 -8.59 14.19
CA VAL A 266 13.19 -7.75 14.35
C VAL A 266 12.79 -7.05 13.03
N GLU A 267 13.65 -7.11 12.01
CA GLU A 267 13.53 -6.35 10.76
C GLU A 267 12.51 -6.91 9.74
N LYS A 268 11.92 -8.08 10.02
CA LYS A 268 11.12 -8.86 9.06
C LYS A 268 9.81 -8.19 8.62
N TYR A 269 9.43 -7.06 9.23
CA TYR A 269 8.11 -6.45 9.08
C TYR A 269 8.17 -5.04 8.49
N SER A 270 8.79 -4.93 7.31
CA SER A 270 8.91 -3.67 6.58
C SER A 270 7.67 -3.27 5.78
N VAL A 271 6.67 -4.14 5.68
CA VAL A 271 5.59 -3.96 4.70
C VAL A 271 4.58 -2.89 5.14
N LEU A 272 4.00 -3.01 6.34
CA LEU A 272 3.05 -2.03 6.90
C LEU A 272 3.66 -0.62 7.00
N ARG A 273 4.91 -0.52 7.44
CA ARG A 273 5.63 0.77 7.46
C ARG A 273 5.86 1.34 6.08
N SER A 274 6.30 0.50 5.12
CA SER A 274 6.44 0.95 3.74
C SER A 274 5.11 1.43 3.19
N PHE A 275 4.01 0.74 3.48
CA PHE A 275 2.67 1.15 3.10
C PHE A 275 2.28 2.52 3.69
N ARG A 276 2.49 2.74 4.99
CA ARG A 276 2.27 4.04 5.64
C ARG A 276 3.11 5.15 5.02
N ALA A 277 4.40 4.90 4.77
CA ALA A 277 5.29 5.85 4.13
C ALA A 277 4.84 6.18 2.70
N ILE A 278 4.46 5.16 1.91
CA ILE A 278 3.91 5.30 0.55
C ILE A 278 2.68 6.20 0.56
N ARG A 279 1.72 5.98 1.47
CA ARG A 279 0.49 6.78 1.52
C ARG A 279 0.74 8.27 1.74
N ARG A 280 1.74 8.60 2.57
CA ARG A 280 2.14 9.98 2.90
C ARG A 280 2.98 10.63 1.79
N ALA A 281 3.63 9.85 0.94
CA ALA A 281 4.49 10.36 -0.14
C ALA A 281 3.71 10.77 -1.39
N ASP A 282 4.28 11.68 -2.18
CA ASP A 282 3.90 11.92 -3.58
C ASP A 282 4.70 11.00 -4.51
N VAL A 283 5.99 10.81 -4.19
CA VAL A 283 6.94 9.96 -4.93
C VAL A 283 7.56 8.91 -4.01
N ALA A 284 7.47 7.64 -4.41
CA ALA A 284 8.16 6.53 -3.76
C ALA A 284 9.46 6.19 -4.50
N LEU A 285 10.58 6.19 -3.78
CA LEU A 285 11.85 5.63 -4.24
C LEU A 285 11.87 4.14 -3.90
N LEU A 286 11.54 3.29 -4.87
CA LEU A 286 11.57 1.84 -4.70
C LEU A 286 13.01 1.33 -4.84
N VAL A 287 13.66 1.08 -3.71
CA VAL A 287 15.05 0.63 -3.64
C VAL A 287 15.13 -0.89 -3.81
N LEU A 288 15.81 -1.32 -4.86
CA LEU A 288 16.14 -2.71 -5.15
C LEU A 288 17.64 -2.95 -4.89
N ASP A 289 18.00 -4.18 -4.52
CA ASP A 289 19.38 -4.59 -4.32
C ASP A 289 19.91 -5.32 -5.56
N ALA A 290 20.89 -4.74 -6.24
CA ALA A 290 21.49 -5.29 -7.44
C ALA A 290 22.29 -6.59 -7.23
N THR A 291 22.55 -7.01 -6.00
CA THR A 291 23.27 -8.26 -5.72
C THR A 291 22.34 -9.45 -5.51
N THR A 292 21.03 -9.22 -5.52
CA THR A 292 20.02 -10.24 -5.23
C THR A 292 18.89 -10.21 -6.25
N PRO A 293 18.28 -11.36 -6.58
CA PRO A 293 17.16 -11.37 -7.51
C PRO A 293 15.96 -10.58 -6.98
N ILE A 294 15.25 -9.91 -7.88
CA ILE A 294 13.97 -9.27 -7.55
C ILE A 294 12.98 -10.35 -7.12
N SER A 295 12.36 -10.15 -5.97
CA SER A 295 11.59 -11.19 -5.29
C SER A 295 10.15 -10.75 -5.03
N ALA A 296 9.29 -11.68 -4.59
CA ALA A 296 7.85 -11.43 -4.44
C ALA A 296 7.53 -10.20 -3.58
N GLN A 297 8.24 -10.01 -2.46
CA GLN A 297 8.02 -8.84 -1.61
C GLN A 297 8.47 -7.51 -2.25
N ASP A 298 9.41 -7.50 -3.21
CA ASP A 298 9.71 -6.28 -4.00
C ASP A 298 8.51 -5.93 -4.87
N ALA A 299 7.95 -6.93 -5.55
CA ALA A 299 6.74 -6.77 -6.34
C ALA A 299 5.52 -6.37 -5.49
N HIS A 300 5.40 -6.87 -4.26
CA HIS A 300 4.33 -6.46 -3.34
C HIS A 300 4.46 -5.00 -2.92
N ILE A 301 5.67 -4.54 -2.55
CA ILE A 301 5.90 -3.13 -2.22
C ILE A 301 5.60 -2.24 -3.43
N ALA A 302 6.04 -2.65 -4.63
CA ALA A 302 5.72 -1.97 -5.88
C ALA A 302 4.20 -1.92 -6.15
N GLY A 303 3.49 -3.01 -5.86
CA GLY A 303 2.03 -3.09 -5.94
C GLY A 303 1.36 -2.05 -5.03
N PHE A 304 1.78 -1.93 -3.77
CA PHE A 304 1.24 -0.92 -2.86
C PHE A 304 1.44 0.52 -3.34
N VAL A 305 2.59 0.81 -3.97
CA VAL A 305 2.84 2.13 -4.56
C VAL A 305 1.81 2.44 -5.65
N LEU A 306 1.53 1.47 -6.51
CA LEU A 306 0.54 1.61 -7.58
C LEU A 306 -0.90 1.70 -7.05
N GLU A 307 -1.26 0.85 -6.09
CA GLU A 307 -2.59 0.86 -5.44
C GLU A 307 -2.87 2.18 -4.71
N ALA A 308 -1.85 2.76 -4.08
CA ALA A 308 -1.91 4.08 -3.47
C ALA A 308 -1.83 5.24 -4.48
N TRP A 309 -1.77 4.93 -5.79
CA TRP A 309 -1.67 5.88 -6.89
C TRP A 309 -0.51 6.88 -6.74
N LYS A 310 0.61 6.41 -6.20
CA LYS A 310 1.80 7.23 -6.00
C LYS A 310 2.72 7.16 -7.20
N SER A 311 3.47 8.22 -7.40
CA SER A 311 4.50 8.21 -8.43
C SER A 311 5.71 7.47 -7.90
N VAL A 312 6.56 6.95 -8.77
CA VAL A 312 7.62 6.01 -8.39
C VAL A 312 8.86 6.20 -9.25
N VAL A 313 10.01 6.00 -8.61
CA VAL A 313 11.31 5.86 -9.24
C VAL A 313 11.92 4.56 -8.71
N VAL A 314 12.34 3.67 -9.61
CA VAL A 314 13.07 2.46 -9.22
C VAL A 314 14.55 2.82 -9.06
N VAL A 315 15.11 2.54 -7.89
CA VAL A 315 16.51 2.80 -7.54
C VAL A 315 17.21 1.47 -7.31
N VAL A 316 17.98 1.03 -8.28
CA VAL A 316 18.81 -0.19 -8.21
C VAL A 316 20.12 0.15 -7.50
N ASN A 317 20.20 -0.17 -6.21
CA ASN A 317 21.32 0.15 -5.34
C ASN A 317 22.36 -0.97 -5.30
N LYS A 318 23.54 -0.70 -4.72
CA LYS A 318 24.71 -1.60 -4.68
C LYS A 318 25.25 -1.97 -6.06
N TRP A 319 25.05 -1.09 -7.05
CA TRP A 319 25.54 -1.30 -8.41
C TRP A 319 27.08 -1.37 -8.50
N ASP A 320 27.79 -0.92 -7.46
CA ASP A 320 29.24 -1.09 -7.34
C ASP A 320 29.66 -2.55 -7.14
N ALA A 321 28.81 -3.39 -6.55
CA ALA A 321 29.11 -4.79 -6.23
C ALA A 321 28.79 -5.78 -7.35
N VAL A 322 28.18 -5.31 -8.45
CA VAL A 322 27.86 -6.14 -9.61
C VAL A 322 29.02 -6.11 -10.60
N GLU A 323 29.50 -7.30 -10.98
CA GLU A 323 30.43 -7.46 -12.10
C GLU A 323 29.72 -7.12 -13.40
N LYS A 324 30.36 -6.28 -14.23
CA LYS A 324 29.70 -5.66 -15.39
C LYS A 324 30.35 -6.13 -16.67
N ASP A 325 29.50 -6.52 -17.60
CA ASP A 325 29.79 -6.59 -19.03
C ASP A 325 28.95 -5.56 -19.80
N THR A 326 29.04 -5.57 -21.13
CA THR A 326 28.32 -4.67 -22.02
C THR A 326 26.79 -4.79 -21.91
N TYR A 327 26.27 -5.95 -21.49
CA TYR A 327 24.84 -6.27 -21.53
C TYR A 327 24.17 -6.26 -20.15
N THR A 328 24.95 -6.28 -19.07
CA THR A 328 24.47 -6.45 -17.68
C THR A 328 23.39 -5.43 -17.32
N MET A 329 23.57 -4.17 -17.70
CA MET A 329 22.59 -3.11 -17.39
C MET A 329 21.27 -3.33 -18.13
N GLN A 330 21.31 -3.71 -19.41
CA GLN A 330 20.11 -3.95 -20.21
C GLN A 330 19.36 -5.18 -19.70
N GLN A 331 20.07 -6.27 -19.40
CA GLN A 331 19.49 -7.48 -18.82
C GLN A 331 18.77 -7.20 -17.49
N TYR A 332 19.35 -6.35 -16.63
CA TYR A 332 18.70 -5.92 -15.39
C TYR A 332 17.44 -5.10 -15.64
N VAL A 333 17.47 -4.18 -16.61
CA VAL A 333 16.26 -3.42 -17.01
C VAL A 333 15.18 -4.38 -17.48
N ASP A 334 15.52 -5.34 -18.34
CA ASP A 334 14.55 -6.30 -18.89
C ASP A 334 13.96 -7.19 -17.78
N GLU A 335 14.77 -7.64 -16.82
CA GLU A 335 14.29 -8.40 -15.65
C GLU A 335 13.32 -7.56 -14.80
N ILE A 336 13.65 -6.29 -14.52
CA ILE A 336 12.78 -5.36 -13.80
C ILE A 336 11.46 -5.18 -14.55
N ARG A 337 11.52 -4.94 -15.86
CA ARG A 337 10.32 -4.76 -16.69
C ARG A 337 9.48 -6.02 -16.78
N GLN A 338 10.07 -7.21 -16.70
CA GLN A 338 9.34 -8.47 -16.66
C GLN A 338 8.64 -8.67 -15.32
N LYS A 339 9.36 -8.51 -14.20
CA LYS A 339 8.83 -8.78 -12.86
C LYS A 339 7.89 -7.67 -12.36
N LEU A 340 8.17 -6.43 -12.72
CA LEU A 340 7.38 -5.24 -12.39
C LEU A 340 6.69 -4.68 -13.66
N HIS A 341 6.14 -5.56 -14.49
CA HIS A 341 5.49 -5.19 -15.77
C HIS A 341 4.33 -4.20 -15.62
N PHE A 342 3.71 -4.11 -14.44
CA PHE A 342 2.68 -3.13 -14.12
C PHE A 342 3.24 -1.71 -13.84
N LEU A 343 4.57 -1.54 -13.90
CA LEU A 343 5.33 -0.31 -13.72
C LEU A 343 6.30 -0.04 -14.90
N ASP A 344 5.89 -0.38 -16.12
CA ASP A 344 6.70 -0.20 -17.33
C ASP A 344 7.08 1.27 -17.62
N TYR A 345 6.23 2.23 -17.23
CA TYR A 345 6.42 3.68 -17.36
C TYR A 345 7.43 4.31 -16.37
N VAL A 346 8.07 3.51 -15.52
CA VAL A 346 8.83 4.01 -14.37
C VAL A 346 10.32 4.19 -14.68
N PRO A 347 10.93 5.34 -14.34
CA PRO A 347 12.38 5.53 -14.46
C PRO A 347 13.17 4.55 -13.57
N ILE A 348 14.26 4.00 -14.11
CA ILE A 348 15.17 3.08 -13.41
C ILE A 348 16.53 3.75 -13.28
N LEU A 349 17.01 3.93 -12.05
CA LEU A 349 18.32 4.50 -11.75
C LEU A 349 19.24 3.46 -11.11
N PHE A 350 20.41 3.24 -11.71
CA PHE A 350 21.47 2.40 -11.14
C PHE A 350 22.43 3.26 -10.32
N VAL A 351 22.54 2.98 -9.02
CA VAL A 351 23.28 3.80 -8.06
C VAL A 351 24.12 2.94 -7.11
N SER A 352 25.05 3.59 -6.43
CA SER A 352 25.71 3.03 -5.25
C SER A 352 25.66 4.03 -4.11
N ALA A 353 24.88 3.73 -3.07
CA ALA A 353 24.90 4.50 -1.84
C ALA A 353 26.26 4.44 -1.14
N LYS A 354 27.02 3.34 -1.32
CA LYS A 354 28.34 3.14 -0.73
C LYS A 354 29.39 4.09 -1.32
N THR A 355 29.48 4.13 -2.65
CA THR A 355 30.48 4.97 -3.34
C THR A 355 29.97 6.37 -3.67
N GLY A 356 28.65 6.60 -3.60
CA GLY A 356 27.99 7.83 -4.07
C GLY A 356 27.71 7.84 -5.57
N GLN A 357 28.03 6.76 -6.30
CA GLN A 357 27.82 6.70 -7.74
C GLN A 357 26.36 7.00 -8.11
N ARG A 358 26.16 8.06 -8.90
CA ARG A 358 24.86 8.50 -9.46
C ARG A 358 23.76 8.84 -8.44
N VAL A 359 24.07 8.94 -7.15
CA VAL A 359 23.07 9.30 -6.12
C VAL A 359 22.48 10.69 -6.37
N HIS A 360 23.29 11.63 -6.88
CA HIS A 360 22.86 12.99 -7.25
C HIS A 360 21.76 13.06 -8.31
N LYS A 361 21.48 11.95 -9.02
CA LYS A 361 20.40 11.88 -10.01
C LYS A 361 19.03 11.58 -9.39
N ILE A 362 18.98 11.09 -8.15
CA ILE A 362 17.76 10.58 -7.53
C ILE A 362 16.75 11.70 -7.28
N LEU A 363 17.14 12.76 -6.56
CA LEU A 363 16.23 13.86 -6.23
C LEU A 363 15.76 14.61 -7.50
N PRO A 364 16.62 14.96 -8.47
CA PRO A 364 16.16 15.54 -9.74
C PRO A 364 15.14 14.66 -10.47
N THR A 365 15.38 13.36 -10.52
CA THR A 365 14.44 12.43 -11.19
C THR A 365 13.12 12.34 -10.43
N ALA A 366 13.16 12.31 -9.09
CA ALA A 366 11.96 12.30 -8.27
C ALA A 366 11.13 13.58 -8.45
N LEU A 367 11.78 14.75 -8.51
CA LEU A 367 11.12 16.03 -8.77
C LEU A 367 10.51 16.07 -10.17
N GLN A 368 11.21 15.62 -11.21
CA GLN A 368 10.66 15.50 -12.56
C GLN A 368 9.43 14.58 -12.63
N VAL A 369 9.47 13.47 -11.90
CA VAL A 369 8.34 12.55 -11.78
C VAL A 369 7.16 13.22 -11.06
N ASN A 370 7.42 14.06 -10.06
CA ASN A 370 6.39 14.85 -9.39
C ASN A 370 5.82 15.96 -10.28
N GLU A 371 6.64 16.64 -11.08
CA GLU A 371 6.16 17.61 -12.08
C GLU A 371 5.24 16.94 -13.10
N ALA A 372 5.65 15.76 -13.61
CA ALA A 372 4.83 14.95 -14.49
C ALA A 372 3.50 14.55 -13.81
N ARG A 373 3.54 14.20 -12.52
CA ARG A 373 2.34 13.95 -11.71
C ARG A 373 1.40 15.13 -11.78
N LEU A 374 1.88 16.34 -11.48
CA LEU A 374 1.05 17.53 -11.39
C LEU A 374 0.59 18.13 -12.73
N THR A 375 0.97 17.52 -13.86
CA THR A 375 0.65 18.04 -15.18
C THR A 375 -0.86 17.96 -15.49
N ARG A 376 -1.44 19.09 -15.93
CA ARG A 376 -2.83 19.20 -16.37
C ARG A 376 -2.91 19.37 -17.88
N LEU A 377 -3.57 18.42 -18.54
CA LEU A 377 -3.82 18.44 -19.98
C LEU A 377 -5.13 19.17 -20.30
N PRO A 378 -5.14 20.07 -21.31
CA PRO A 378 -6.37 20.68 -21.79
C PRO A 378 -7.37 19.64 -22.28
N THR A 379 -8.66 19.86 -21.99
CA THR A 379 -9.75 18.96 -22.41
C THR A 379 -9.76 18.75 -23.93
N SER A 380 -9.49 19.78 -24.73
CA SER A 380 -9.39 19.67 -26.19
C SER A 380 -8.31 18.70 -26.65
N TYR A 381 -7.14 18.73 -25.99
CA TYR A 381 -6.01 17.85 -26.25
C TYR A 381 -6.34 16.40 -25.87
N VAL A 382 -6.95 16.17 -24.71
CA VAL A 382 -7.43 14.84 -24.29
C VAL A 382 -8.41 14.25 -25.30
N ASN A 383 -9.41 15.03 -25.73
CA ASN A 383 -10.40 14.54 -26.69
C ASN A 383 -9.79 14.29 -28.08
N ARG A 384 -8.73 15.01 -28.48
CA ARG A 384 -7.99 14.71 -29.71
C ARG A 384 -7.33 13.32 -29.63
N ILE A 385 -6.61 13.04 -28.54
CA ILE A 385 -5.99 11.72 -28.30
C ILE A 385 -7.05 10.60 -28.35
N LEU A 386 -8.20 10.81 -27.68
CA LEU A 386 -9.27 9.80 -27.64
C LEU A 386 -9.93 9.57 -29.00
N ARG A 387 -10.04 10.59 -29.85
CA ARG A 387 -10.55 10.43 -31.22
C ARG A 387 -9.56 9.65 -32.08
N GLU A 388 -8.30 10.07 -32.11
CA GLU A 388 -7.23 9.39 -32.85
C GLU A 388 -7.08 7.91 -32.42
N ALA A 389 -7.24 7.64 -31.12
CA ALA A 389 -7.25 6.28 -30.58
C ALA A 389 -8.41 5.45 -31.13
N GLN A 390 -9.64 5.99 -31.13
CA GLN A 390 -10.82 5.30 -31.64
C GLN A 390 -10.76 5.08 -33.17
N ASP A 391 -10.19 6.04 -33.91
CA ASP A 391 -10.04 5.94 -35.36
C ASP A 391 -9.02 4.84 -35.73
N ARG A 392 -7.91 4.75 -34.97
CA ARG A 392 -6.86 3.74 -35.21
C ARG A 392 -7.26 2.34 -34.77
N HIS A 393 -7.95 2.22 -33.64
CA HIS A 393 -8.44 0.94 -33.12
C HIS A 393 -9.85 1.11 -32.58
N PRO A 394 -10.89 0.80 -33.37
CA PRO A 394 -12.27 0.97 -32.94
C PRO A 394 -12.63 0.16 -31.69
N PRO A 395 -13.50 0.68 -30.81
CA PRO A 395 -13.94 -0.04 -29.62
C PRO A 395 -14.59 -1.41 -29.92
N PRO A 396 -14.37 -2.43 -29.06
CA PRO A 396 -14.96 -3.74 -29.26
C PRO A 396 -16.49 -3.69 -29.15
N THR A 397 -17.16 -4.59 -29.89
CA THR A 397 -18.62 -4.80 -29.80
C THR A 397 -18.90 -5.99 -28.88
N LYS A 398 -19.83 -5.84 -27.93
CA LYS A 398 -20.24 -6.92 -27.01
C LYS A 398 -21.75 -7.08 -27.07
N GLY A 399 -22.22 -8.27 -27.46
CA GLY A 399 -23.65 -8.58 -27.58
C GLY A 399 -24.40 -7.65 -28.54
N GLY A 400 -23.79 -7.29 -29.68
CA GLY A 400 -24.35 -6.37 -30.66
C GLY A 400 -24.34 -4.88 -30.26
N ARG A 401 -23.87 -4.53 -29.06
CA ARG A 401 -23.73 -3.14 -28.60
C ARG A 401 -22.26 -2.70 -28.68
N MET A 402 -22.01 -1.63 -29.43
CA MET A 402 -20.69 -1.01 -29.54
C MET A 402 -20.47 -0.03 -28.37
N LEU A 403 -19.28 -0.08 -27.77
CA LEU A 403 -18.84 0.94 -26.81
C LEU A 403 -18.70 2.28 -27.53
N LYS A 404 -19.29 3.34 -26.97
CA LYS A 404 -19.15 4.71 -27.47
C LYS A 404 -18.49 5.56 -26.40
N ILE A 405 -17.36 6.19 -26.74
CA ILE A 405 -16.68 7.17 -25.89
C ILE A 405 -16.99 8.55 -26.45
N TYR A 406 -17.80 9.31 -25.73
CA TYR A 406 -18.31 10.60 -26.21
C TYR A 406 -17.33 11.74 -25.94
N PHE A 407 -16.70 11.70 -24.77
CA PHE A 407 -15.94 12.81 -24.24
C PHE A 407 -14.98 12.31 -23.15
N GLY A 408 -13.85 12.97 -22.99
CA GLY A 408 -12.95 12.77 -21.85
C GLY A 408 -12.36 14.07 -21.35
N SER A 409 -12.11 14.14 -20.04
CA SER A 409 -11.45 15.29 -19.41
C SER A 409 -10.60 14.85 -18.22
N GLN A 410 -9.49 15.55 -17.99
CA GLN A 410 -8.70 15.36 -16.78
C GLN A 410 -9.33 16.12 -15.60
N VAL A 411 -9.76 15.39 -14.56
CA VAL A 411 -10.44 15.95 -13.39
C VAL A 411 -9.50 16.14 -12.19
N SER A 412 -8.40 15.38 -12.13
CA SER A 412 -7.39 15.48 -11.07
C SER A 412 -5.97 15.30 -11.62
N VAL A 413 -4.97 15.78 -10.88
CA VAL A 413 -3.54 15.70 -11.23
C VAL A 413 -2.73 14.82 -10.27
N ALA A 414 -3.17 14.56 -9.04
CA ALA A 414 -2.39 13.76 -8.09
C ALA A 414 -3.16 12.50 -7.64
N PRO A 415 -3.23 11.43 -8.48
CA PRO A 415 -2.60 11.26 -9.81
C PRO A 415 -3.41 11.87 -10.97
N PRO A 416 -2.84 11.94 -12.19
CA PRO A 416 -3.57 12.27 -13.41
C PRO A 416 -4.78 11.36 -13.56
N THR A 417 -5.97 11.93 -13.39
CA THR A 417 -7.23 11.19 -13.41
C THR A 417 -8.10 11.71 -14.55
N PHE A 418 -8.37 10.84 -15.53
CA PHE A 418 -9.21 11.14 -16.67
C PHE A 418 -10.56 10.47 -16.50
N VAL A 419 -11.64 11.25 -16.61
CA VAL A 419 -13.00 10.73 -16.65
C VAL A 419 -13.43 10.63 -18.10
N LEU A 420 -13.78 9.43 -18.53
CA LEU A 420 -14.29 9.12 -19.87
C LEU A 420 -15.80 8.92 -19.81
N GLN A 421 -16.54 9.74 -20.54
CA GLN A 421 -17.98 9.63 -20.65
C GLN A 421 -18.35 8.61 -21.74
N VAL A 422 -19.00 7.52 -21.33
CA VAL A 422 -19.32 6.38 -22.20
C VAL A 422 -20.80 6.04 -22.19
N ASN A 423 -21.27 5.29 -23.19
CA ASN A 423 -22.66 4.83 -23.23
C ASN A 423 -22.99 3.78 -22.15
N ASP A 424 -22.06 2.86 -21.89
CA ASP A 424 -22.21 1.82 -20.87
C ASP A 424 -20.83 1.38 -20.39
N PRO A 425 -20.44 1.68 -19.14
CA PRO A 425 -19.13 1.29 -18.60
C PRO A 425 -18.86 -0.22 -18.69
N LYS A 426 -19.89 -1.08 -18.65
CA LYS A 426 -19.75 -2.54 -18.72
C LYS A 426 -19.27 -3.04 -20.09
N LEU A 427 -19.32 -2.20 -21.12
CA LEU A 427 -18.81 -2.51 -22.46
C LEU A 427 -17.31 -2.25 -22.58
N MET A 428 -16.70 -1.52 -21.64
CA MET A 428 -15.26 -1.30 -21.63
C MET A 428 -14.55 -2.56 -21.14
N HIS A 429 -13.81 -3.21 -22.05
CA HIS A 429 -12.93 -4.30 -21.68
C HIS A 429 -11.58 -3.77 -21.20
N PHE A 430 -10.95 -4.43 -20.23
CA PHE A 430 -9.68 -3.98 -19.64
C PHE A 430 -8.56 -3.81 -20.68
N THR A 431 -8.55 -4.62 -21.74
CA THR A 431 -7.55 -4.51 -22.81
C THR A 431 -7.69 -3.20 -23.58
N TYR A 432 -8.93 -2.75 -23.83
CA TYR A 432 -9.18 -1.49 -24.50
C TYR A 432 -8.89 -0.30 -23.57
N LEU A 433 -9.17 -0.43 -22.28
CA LEU A 433 -8.79 0.57 -21.28
C LEU A 433 -7.27 0.78 -21.23
N ARG A 434 -6.49 -0.32 -21.20
CA ARG A 434 -5.02 -0.27 -21.31
C ARG A 434 -4.54 0.32 -22.63
N TYR A 435 -5.20 -0.01 -23.74
CA TYR A 435 -4.90 0.60 -25.03
C TYR A 435 -5.04 2.13 -24.96
N LEU A 436 -6.14 2.64 -24.40
CA LEU A 436 -6.36 4.08 -24.21
C LEU A 436 -5.30 4.70 -23.29
N GLU A 437 -4.94 4.04 -22.19
CA GLU A 437 -3.85 4.48 -21.32
C GLU A 437 -2.54 4.62 -22.11
N ASN A 438 -2.17 3.61 -22.89
CA ASN A 438 -0.96 3.64 -23.72
C ASN A 438 -1.01 4.75 -24.76
N ARG A 439 -2.18 5.03 -25.36
CA ARG A 439 -2.35 6.18 -26.28
C ARG A 439 -2.12 7.51 -25.58
N ILE A 440 -2.61 7.65 -24.34
CA ILE A 440 -2.37 8.85 -23.54
C ILE A 440 -0.87 8.98 -23.21
N ARG A 441 -0.21 7.89 -22.80
CA ARG A 441 1.23 7.88 -22.52
C ARG A 441 2.08 8.21 -23.74
N GLU A 442 1.73 7.71 -24.93
CA GLU A 442 2.46 8.05 -26.15
C GLU A 442 2.35 9.52 -26.52
N ALA A 443 1.17 10.13 -26.30
CA ALA A 443 0.99 11.56 -26.51
C ALA A 443 1.65 12.41 -25.41
N HIS A 444 1.58 11.94 -24.16
CA HIS A 444 2.17 12.57 -22.99
C HIS A 444 2.68 11.51 -21.99
N PRO A 445 3.99 11.24 -21.90
CA PRO A 445 4.56 10.05 -21.23
C PRO A 445 4.21 9.83 -19.75
N PHE A 446 3.98 10.89 -18.97
CA PHE A 446 3.79 10.81 -17.52
C PHE A 446 4.85 9.90 -16.84
N PRO A 447 6.16 10.18 -17.00
CA PRO A 447 7.20 9.31 -16.47
C PRO A 447 7.04 9.11 -14.97
N GLY A 448 7.14 7.85 -14.54
CA GLY A 448 7.04 7.48 -13.11
C GLY A 448 5.66 7.68 -12.49
N THR A 449 4.65 8.12 -13.24
CA THR A 449 3.33 8.45 -12.69
C THR A 449 2.25 7.50 -13.22
N PRO A 450 1.44 6.90 -12.35
CA PRO A 450 0.27 6.12 -12.77
C PRO A 450 -0.84 7.03 -13.31
N ILE A 451 -1.54 6.58 -14.35
CA ILE A 451 -2.70 7.28 -14.92
C ILE A 451 -3.97 6.56 -14.49
N ARG A 452 -4.94 7.30 -13.95
CA ARG A 452 -6.23 6.76 -13.55
C ARG A 452 -7.29 7.06 -14.60
N LEU A 453 -7.89 6.03 -15.18
CA LEU A 453 -9.04 6.16 -16.09
C LEU A 453 -10.33 5.77 -15.37
N VAL A 454 -11.29 6.68 -15.32
CA VAL A 454 -12.59 6.48 -14.67
C VAL A 454 -13.68 6.55 -15.73
N LEU A 455 -14.55 5.53 -15.77
CA LEU A 455 -15.64 5.46 -16.73
C LEU A 455 -16.92 6.01 -16.09
N ARG A 456 -17.57 6.97 -16.76
CA ARG A 456 -18.87 7.49 -16.33
C ARG A 456 -19.90 7.26 -17.41
N LYS A 457 -21.03 6.65 -17.05
CA LYS A 457 -22.16 6.53 -17.96
C LYS A 457 -22.70 7.91 -18.30
N LYS A 458 -22.93 8.19 -19.59
CA LYS A 458 -23.64 9.39 -20.02
C LYS A 458 -25.08 9.32 -19.49
N ASN A 459 -25.44 10.23 -18.60
CA ASN A 459 -26.84 10.44 -18.24
C ASN A 459 -27.56 11.02 -19.46
N LYS A 460 -28.80 10.57 -19.68
CA LYS A 460 -29.62 11.01 -20.81
C LYS A 460 -29.88 12.50 -20.75
#